data_AF-J1JAQ6-F1
#
_entry.id   AF-J1JAQ6-F1
#
_cell.length_a   1.000
_cell.length_b   1.000
_cell.length_c   1.000
_cell.angle_alpha   90.00
_cell.angle_beta   90.00
_cell.angle_gamma   90.00
#
_symmetry.space_group_name_H-M   'P 1'
#
loop_
_entity.id
_entity.type
_entity.pdbx_description
1 polymer ?
#
loop_
_entity_poly.entity_id
_entity_poly.type
_entity_poly.pdbx_seq_one_letter_code
_entity_poly.pdbx_strand_id
1 'polypeptide(L)' 'MTLSRQFNLNPICVLVLFSDGEMTEGSVWEAALFSAHYKLSNLTAIVDKNPLQISDTTDVLMKTKP' A
#
# COMPACT_ATOMS: atom_id res chain seq x y z
N MET A 1 7.20 -9.11 4.70
CA MET A 1 6.49 -10.36 5.04
C MET A 1 6.21 -11.23 3.81
N THR A 2 5.62 -10.67 2.76
CA THR A 2 5.25 -11.34 1.49
C THR A 2 6.40 -12.06 0.81
N LEU A 3 7.54 -11.38 0.60
CA LEU A 3 8.73 -11.94 -0.04
C LEU A 3 9.27 -13.17 0.71
N SER A 4 9.38 -13.10 2.04
CA SER A 4 9.81 -14.23 2.88
C SER A 4 8.90 -15.45 2.72
N ARG A 5 7.58 -15.25 2.58
CA ARG A 5 6.63 -16.34 2.41
C ARG A 5 6.71 -17.01 1.05
N GLN A 6 7.02 -16.24 0.00
CA GLN A 6 7.27 -16.77 -1.33
C GLN A 6 8.51 -17.69 -1.36
N PHE A 7 9.60 -17.28 -0.71
CA PHE A 7 10.79 -18.14 -0.58
C PHE A 7 10.54 -19.41 0.24
N ASN A 8 9.73 -19.31 1.29
CA ASN A 8 9.38 -20.45 2.14
C ASN A 8 8.28 -21.35 1.56
N LEU A 9 7.88 -21.14 0.29
CA LEU A 9 6.82 -21.89 -0.40
C LEU A 9 5.52 -22.02 0.42
N ASN A 10 5.22 -20.99 1.21
CA ASN A 10 4.07 -20.99 2.10
C ASN A 10 2.91 -20.21 1.43
N PRO A 11 1.79 -20.87 1.05
CA PRO A 11 0.75 -20.30 0.21
C PRO A 11 -0.21 -19.38 0.99
N ILE A 12 0.33 -18.38 1.68
CA ILE A 12 -0.43 -17.39 2.45
C ILE A 12 -0.58 -16.11 1.65
N CYS A 13 -1.82 -15.62 1.59
CA CYS A 13 -2.14 -14.27 1.14
C CYS A 13 -1.93 -13.27 2.29
N VAL A 14 -1.22 -12.19 2.01
CA VAL A 14 -1.02 -11.06 2.92
C VAL A 14 -1.90 -9.92 2.45
N LEU A 15 -2.73 -9.42 3.35
CA LEU A 15 -3.59 -8.27 3.12
C LEU A 15 -3.01 -7.07 3.86
N VAL A 16 -2.95 -5.92 3.19
CA VAL A 16 -2.55 -4.64 3.80
C VAL A 16 -3.64 -3.62 3.51
N LEU A 17 -4.15 -2.99 4.56
CA LEU A 17 -5.06 -1.87 4.46
C LEU A 17 -4.26 -0.58 4.63
N PHE A 18 -4.41 0.33 3.68
CA PHE A 18 -3.85 1.67 3.72
C PHE A 18 -4.98 2.69 3.84
N SER A 19 -4.73 3.80 4.52
CA SER A 19 -5.51 5.02 4.34
C SER A 19 -5.05 5.78 3.08
N ASP A 20 -5.90 6.63 2.53
CA ASP A 20 -5.52 7.53 1.44
C ASP A 20 -4.46 8.56 1.83
N GLY A 21 -4.36 8.90 3.12
CA GLY A 21 -3.28 9.72 3.66
C GLY A 21 -1.90 9.06 3.60
N GLU A 22 -1.81 7.76 3.87
CA GLU A 22 -0.54 7.00 3.80
C GLU A 22 0.01 6.93 2.36
N MET A 23 -0.84 7.09 1.35
CA MET A 23 -0.41 7.15 -0.06
C MET A 23 0.47 8.38 -0.38
N THR A 24 0.62 9.32 0.56
CA THR A 24 1.55 10.45 0.45
C THR A 24 3.00 10.08 0.82
N GLU A 25 3.21 8.96 1.51
CA GLU A 25 4.54 8.53 1.90
C GLU A 25 5.30 7.86 0.74
N GLY A 26 6.54 8.30 0.49
CA GLY A 26 7.39 7.72 -0.55
C GLY A 26 7.67 6.22 -0.34
N SER A 27 7.77 5.79 0.92
CA SER A 27 7.97 4.40 1.33
C SER A 27 6.90 3.45 0.79
N VAL A 28 5.64 3.91 0.70
CA VAL A 28 4.52 3.13 0.15
C VAL A 28 4.73 2.87 -1.34
N TRP A 29 5.20 3.87 -2.09
CA TRP A 29 5.50 3.75 -3.51
C TRP A 29 6.74 2.90 -3.78
N GLU A 30 7.77 3.03 -2.97
CA GLU A 30 8.96 2.15 -3.01
C GLU A 30 8.56 0.69 -2.78
N ALA A 31 7.70 0.42 -1.78
CA ALA A 31 7.17 -0.91 -1.51
C ALA A 31 6.29 -1.44 -2.66
N ALA A 32 5.47 -0.59 -3.28
CA ALA A 32 4.67 -0.94 -4.44
C ALA A 32 5.56 -1.34 -5.63
N LEU A 33 6.58 -0.54 -5.95
CA LEU A 33 7.56 -0.83 -7.00
C LEU A 33 8.33 -2.14 -6.70
N PHE A 34 8.75 -2.33 -5.45
CA PHE A 34 9.41 -3.55 -5.00
C PHE A 34 8.51 -4.78 -5.19
N SER A 35 7.23 -4.68 -4.81
CA SER A 35 6.27 -5.77 -4.95
C SER A 35 6.03 -6.17 -6.41
N ALA A 36 6.00 -5.19 -7.32
CA ALA A 36 5.88 -5.42 -8.75
C ALA A 36 7.14 -6.07 -9.33
N HIS A 37 8.33 -5.60 -8.93
CA HIS A 37 9.61 -6.16 -9.36
C HIS A 37 9.77 -7.64 -9.00
N TYR A 38 9.41 -8.01 -7.75
CA TYR A 38 9.49 -9.40 -7.27
C TYR A 38 8.25 -10.24 -7.59
N LYS A 39 7.25 -9.68 -8.30
CA LYS A 39 6.00 -10.36 -8.68
C LYS A 39 5.31 -11.01 -7.48
N LEU A 40 5.15 -10.25 -6.39
CA LEU A 40 4.56 -10.74 -5.14
C LEU A 40 3.04 -10.94 -5.30
N SER A 41 2.62 -12.01 -5.97
CA SER A 41 1.21 -12.33 -6.24
C SER A 41 0.40 -12.71 -4.99
N ASN A 42 1.07 -12.85 -3.85
CA ASN A 42 0.48 -13.15 -2.55
C ASN A 42 0.23 -11.89 -1.71
N LEU A 43 0.43 -10.69 -2.25
CA LEU A 43 0.12 -9.42 -1.61
C LEU A 43 -1.13 -8.81 -2.24
N THR A 44 -2.12 -8.45 -1.41
CA THR A 44 -3.22 -7.57 -1.82
C THR A 44 -3.19 -6.33 -0.94
N ALA A 45 -3.09 -5.17 -1.58
CA ALA A 45 -3.22 -3.87 -0.92
C ALA A 45 -4.63 -3.31 -1.17
N ILE A 46 -5.25 -2.81 -0.12
CA ILE A 46 -6.56 -2.15 -0.15
C ILE A 46 -6.33 -0.73 0.33
N VAL A 47 -6.83 0.26 -0.40
CA VAL A 47 -6.76 1.67 -0.01
C VAL A 47 -8.16 2.13 0.38
N ASP A 48 -8.33 2.53 1.64
CA ASP A 48 -9.52 3.23 2.10
C ASP A 48 -9.44 4.70 1.67
N LYS A 49 -10.35 5.09 0.77
CA LYS A 49 -10.38 6.42 0.16
C LYS A 49 -11.57 7.22 0.68
N ASN A 50 -11.48 7.64 1.94
CA ASN A 50 -12.54 8.29 2.71
C ASN A 50 -12.38 9.83 2.87
N PRO A 51 -11.64 10.47 1.97
CA PRO A 51 -11.02 11.81 2.07
C PRO A 51 -10.50 12.39 3.40
N LEU A 52 -10.37 11.64 4.49
CA LEU A 52 -10.07 12.19 5.81
C LEU A 52 -8.65 11.89 6.26
N GLN A 53 -7.94 12.91 6.73
CA GLN A 53 -6.67 12.77 7.44
C GLN A 53 -6.71 13.50 8.78
N ILE A 54 -5.65 13.39 9.57
CA ILE A 54 -5.59 13.96 10.92
C ILE A 54 -5.79 15.48 10.96
N SER A 55 -5.22 16.21 10.00
CA SER A 55 -5.21 17.68 10.02
C SER A 55 -6.33 18.30 9.18
N ASP A 56 -6.62 17.73 8.01
CA ASP A 56 -7.66 18.18 7.09
C ASP A 56 -7.96 17.06 6.09
N THR A 57 -8.83 17.34 5.13
CA THR A 57 -9.11 16.48 4.00
C THR A 57 -7.87 16.26 3.13
N THR A 58 -7.82 15.10 2.48
CA THR A 58 -6.73 14.74 1.55
C THR A 58 -6.55 15.78 0.44
N ASP A 59 -7.62 16.41 -0.03
CA ASP A 59 -7.54 17.43 -1.08
C ASP A 59 -6.90 18.75 -0.61
N VAL A 60 -7.02 19.09 0.67
CA VAL A 60 -6.40 20.29 1.27
C VAL A 60 -4.93 20.05 1.58
N LEU A 61 -4.58 18.87 2.10
CA LEU A 61 -3.21 18.57 2.51
C LEU A 61 -2.33 18.19 1.32
N MET A 62 -2.73 17.18 0.55
CA MET A 62 -1.97 16.69 -0.59
C MET A 62 -2.87 15.95 -1.56
N LYS A 63 -3.24 16.64 -2.64
CA LYS A 63 -4.19 16.13 -3.62
C LYS A 63 -3.67 14.89 -4.32
N THR A 64 -4.31 13.74 -4.05
CA THR A 64 -4.01 12.44 -4.65
C THR A 64 -5.02 12.02 -5.73
N LYS A 65 -6.07 12.81 -5.93
CA LYS A 65 -7.05 12.60 -7.01
C LYS A 65 -6.50 13.20 -8.33
N PRO A 66 -6.59 12.47 -9.45
CA PRO A 66 -6.29 13.03 -10.77
C PRO A 66 -7.21 14.21 -11.13
#